data_AF-A0A395JIQ4-F1
#
_entry.id   AF-A0A395JIQ4-F1
#
_cell.length_a   1.000
_cell.length_b   1.000
_cell.length_c   1.000
_cell.angle_alpha   90.00
_cell.angle_beta   90.00
_cell.angle_gamma   90.00
#
_symmetry.space_group_name_H-M   'P 1'
#
loop_
_entity.id
_entity.type
_entity.pdbx_description
1 polymer ?
#
loop_
_entity_poly.entity_id
_entity_poly.type
_entity_poly.pdbx_seq_one_letter_code
_entity_poly.pdbx_strand_id
1 'polypeptide(L)' 'MPASQQRQLQIDMLRIILDTICDCQIAKCWRGWCLDNVYRPMAYLRILSQSDQQKREVARIETEFRMLSNYFLV' A
#
# COMPACT_ATOMS: atom_id res chain seq x y z
N MET A 1 -16.31 -12.16 5.73
CA MET A 1 -15.19 -12.62 4.90
C MET A 1 -14.12 -13.23 5.79
N PRO A 2 -13.44 -14.32 5.36
CA PRO A 2 -12.28 -14.87 6.06
C PRO A 2 -11.12 -13.85 6.13
N ALA A 3 -10.33 -13.90 7.21
CA ALA A 3 -9.20 -12.98 7.41
C ALA A 3 -8.15 -13.02 6.28
N SER A 4 -7.93 -14.20 5.69
CA SER A 4 -7.05 -14.37 4.52
C SER A 4 -7.53 -13.59 3.30
N GLN A 5 -8.84 -13.57 3.06
CA GLN A 5 -9.44 -12.85 1.94
C GLN A 5 -9.43 -11.34 2.18
N GLN A 6 -9.66 -10.89 3.42
CA GLN A 6 -9.50 -9.49 3.80
C GLN A 6 -8.06 -9.01 3.62
N ARG A 7 -7.09 -9.84 3.98
CA ARG A 7 -5.66 -9.56 3.83
C ARG A 7 -5.30 -9.38 2.36
N GLN A 8 -5.73 -10.31 1.50
CA GLN A 8 -5.48 -10.23 0.07
C GLN A 8 -6.06 -8.94 -0.51
N LEU A 9 -7.28 -8.58 -0.13
CA LEU A 9 -7.92 -7.33 -0.57
C LEU A 9 -7.13 -6.09 -0.16
N GLN A 10 -6.53 -6.06 1.04
CA GLN A 10 -5.66 -4.94 1.42
C GLN A 10 -4.38 -4.88 0.60
N ILE A 11 -3.77 -6.03 0.28
CA ILE A 11 -2.58 -6.09 -0.57
C ILE A 11 -2.91 -5.57 -1.97
N ASP A 12 -4.04 -5.99 -2.53
CA ASP A 12 -4.46 -5.57 -3.86
C ASP A 12 -4.77 -4.07 -3.89
N MET A 13 -5.45 -3.53 -2.86
CA MET A 13 -5.65 -2.09 -2.70
C MET A 13 -4.33 -1.33 -2.62
N LEU A 14 -3.37 -1.81 -1.85
CA LEU A 14 -2.05 -1.20 -1.75
C LEU A 14 -1.34 -1.21 -3.10
N ARG A 15 -1.38 -2.29 -3.87
CA ARG A 15 -0.78 -2.32 -5.22
C ARG A 15 -1.40 -1.29 -6.15
N ILE A 16 -2.73 -1.17 -6.18
CA ILE A 16 -3.43 -0.17 -6.99
C ILE A 16 -3.02 1.26 -6.60
N ILE A 17 -2.95 1.55 -5.30
CA ILE A 17 -2.51 2.87 -4.80
C ILE A 17 -1.07 3.14 -5.26
N LEU A 18 -0.18 2.15 -5.18
CA LEU A 18 1.21 2.30 -5.61
C LEU A 18 1.32 2.59 -7.10
N ASP A 19 0.63 1.80 -7.93
CA ASP A 19 0.59 1.98 -9.39
C ASP A 19 0.07 3.38 -9.74
N THR A 20 -0.97 3.84 -9.04
CA THR A 20 -1.55 5.18 -9.20
C THR A 20 -0.54 6.28 -8.86
N ILE A 21 0.22 6.13 -7.77
CA ILE A 21 1.25 7.11 -7.36
C ILE A 21 2.40 7.17 -8.38
N CYS A 22 2.75 6.03 -8.97
CA CYS A 22 3.86 5.92 -9.93
C CYS A 22 3.49 6.37 -11.35
N ASP A 23 2.19 6.51 -11.66
CA ASP A 23 1.74 6.91 -12.99
C ASP A 23 1.85 8.43 -13.20
N CYS A 24 2.79 8.86 -14.05
CA CYS A 24 2.99 10.26 -14.38
C CYS A 24 1.85 10.89 -15.21
N GLN A 25 0.96 10.07 -15.79
CA GLN A 25 -0.23 10.55 -16.50
C GLN A 25 -1.37 10.92 -15.55
N ILE A 26 -1.31 10.48 -14.29
CA ILE A 26 -2.30 10.82 -13.26
C ILE A 26 -1.93 12.18 -12.65
N ALA A 27 -2.93 13.06 -12.57
CA ALA A 27 -2.73 14.39 -11.99
C ALA A 27 -2.21 14.30 -10.54
N LYS A 28 -1.27 15.20 -10.20
CA LYS A 28 -0.56 15.19 -8.90
C LYS A 28 -1.52 15.19 -7.70
N CYS A 29 -2.68 15.85 -7.79
CA CYS A 29 -3.68 15.88 -6.71
C CYS A 29 -4.23 14.49 -6.38
N TRP A 30 -4.53 13.65 -7.37
CA TRP A 30 -5.02 12.29 -7.17
C TRP A 30 -3.94 11.39 -6.58
N ARG A 31 -2.70 11.53 -7.05
CA ARG A 31 -1.54 10.79 -6.49
C ARG A 31 -1.26 11.16 -5.04
N GLY A 32 -1.34 12.46 -4.72
CA GLY A 32 -1.26 12.95 -3.34
C GLY A 32 -2.37 12.38 -2.46
N TRP A 33 -3.62 12.39 -2.94
CA TRP A 33 -4.75 11.84 -2.20
C TRP A 33 -4.61 10.33 -1.92
N CYS A 34 -4.07 9.57 -2.89
CA CYS A 34 -3.73 8.17 -2.73
C CYS A 34 -2.67 7.96 -1.63
N LEU A 35 -1.61 8.78 -1.63
CA LEU A 35 -0.58 8.74 -0.58
C LEU A 35 -1.18 9.06 0.80
N ASP A 36 -2.02 10.09 0.89
CA ASP A 36 -2.65 10.49 2.15
C ASP A 36 -3.53 9.39 2.73
N ASN A 37 -4.04 8.46 1.92
CA ASN A 37 -4.93 7.39 2.36
C ASN A 37 -4.25 6.02 2.48
N VAL A 38 -2.98 5.87 2.10
CA VAL A 38 -2.25 4.58 2.14
C VAL A 38 -2.13 3.99 3.54
N TYR A 39 -2.13 4.84 4.58
CA TYR A 39 -1.99 4.39 5.97
C TYR A 39 -3.14 3.47 6.40
N ARG A 40 -4.34 3.63 5.83
CA ARG A 40 -5.53 2.83 6.20
C ARG A 40 -5.38 1.35 5.83
N PRO A 41 -5.18 1.00 4.54
CA PRO A 41 -4.98 -0.40 4.18
C PRO A 41 -3.69 -0.97 4.75
N MET A 42 -2.64 -0.16 4.91
CA MET A 42 -1.39 -0.60 5.55
C MET A 42 -1.59 -0.98 7.02
N ALA A 43 -2.30 -0.15 7.79
CA ALA A 43 -2.61 -0.42 9.19
C ALA A 43 -3.47 -1.69 9.33
N TYR A 44 -4.48 -1.85 8.47
CA TYR A 44 -5.34 -3.04 8.50
C TYR A 44 -4.57 -4.30 8.10
N LEU A 45 -3.68 -4.21 7.12
CA LEU A 45 -2.82 -5.31 6.70
C LEU A 45 -1.87 -5.78 7.81
N ARG A 46 -1.32 -4.85 8.60
CA ARG A 46 -0.51 -5.17 9.80
C ARG A 46 -1.32 -5.96 10.83
N ILE A 47 -2.56 -5.55 11.11
CA ILE A 47 -3.45 -6.23 12.06
C ILE A 47 -3.77 -7.66 11.60
N LEU A 48 -4.00 -7.85 10.30
CA LEU A 48 -4.33 -9.16 9.72
C LEU A 48 -3.13 -10.11 9.58
N SER A 49 -1.91 -9.62 9.76
CA SER A 49 -0.68 -10.40 9.57
C SER A 49 -0.23 -11.06 10.88
N GLN A 50 -0.48 -12.35 11.00
CA GLN A 50 -0.21 -13.10 12.23
C GLN A 50 1.13 -13.84 12.21
N SER A 51 1.53 -14.37 11.04
CA SER A 51 2.81 -15.09 10.92
C SER A 51 3.98 -14.15 10.62
N ASP A 52 5.18 -14.56 10.99
CA ASP A 52 6.40 -13.77 10.71
C ASP A 52 6.65 -13.64 9.21
N GLN A 53 6.24 -14.62 8.40
CA GLN A 53 6.27 -14.51 6.94
C GLN A 53 5.35 -13.37 6.47
N GLN A 54 4.12 -13.30 6.99
CA GLN A 54 3.17 -12.25 6.64
C GLN A 54 3.70 -10.88 7.06
N LYS A 55 4.25 -10.75 8.27
CA LYS A 55 4.84 -9.49 8.75
C LYS A 55 6.02 -9.02 7.89
N ARG A 56 6.89 -9.95 7.46
CA ARG A 56 7.99 -9.66 6.51
C ARG A 56 7.46 -9.16 5.17
N GLU A 57 6.38 -9.75 4.67
CA GLU A 57 5.73 -9.27 3.44
C GLU A 57 5.20 -7.84 3.60
N VAL A 58 4.54 -7.52 4.72
CA VAL A 58 4.09 -6.14 5.00
C VAL A 58 5.25 -5.16 5.03
N ALA A 59 6.34 -5.49 5.74
CA ALA A 59 7.52 -4.64 5.80
C ALA A 59 8.16 -4.38 4.42
N ARG A 60 8.13 -5.39 3.53
CA ARG A 60 8.58 -5.23 2.15
C ARG A 60 7.69 -4.25 1.38
N ILE A 61 6.37 -4.40 1.46
CA ILE A 61 5.40 -3.51 0.79
C ILE A 61 5.56 -2.07 1.28
N GLU A 62 5.77 -1.86 2.58
CA GLU A 62 6.00 -0.53 3.15
C GLU A 62 7.28 0.14 2.65
N THR A 63 8.34 -0.65 2.52
CA THR A 63 9.63 -0.16 2.02
C THR A 63 9.50 0.26 0.57
N GLU A 64 8.85 -0.55 -0.25
CA GLU A 64 8.55 -0.26 -1.65
C GLU A 64 7.72 1.03 -1.79
N PHE A 65 6.64 1.14 -1.01
CA PHE A 65 5.81 2.34 -0.98
C PHE A 65 6.60 3.59 -0.62
N ARG A 66 7.43 3.53 0.43
CA ARG A 66 8.24 4.67 0.87
C ARG A 66 9.23 5.09 -0.21
N MET A 67 9.89 4.14 -0.86
CA MET A 67 10.86 4.45 -1.91
C MET A 67 10.19 5.10 -3.12
N LEU A 68 9.10 4.50 -3.60
CA LEU A 68 8.46 4.95 -4.83
C LEU A 68 7.66 6.25 -4.63
N SER A 69 6.93 6.39 -3.52
CA SER A 69 6.22 7.64 -3.23
C SER A 69 7.17 8.83 -3.13
N ASN A 70 8.33 8.67 -2.48
CA ASN A 70 9.35 9.72 -2.44
C ASN A 70 9.90 10.05 -3.84
N TYR A 71 10.08 9.07 -4.72
CA TYR A 71 10.59 9.32 -6.07
C TYR A 71 9.58 10.03 -6.98
N PHE A 72 8.28 9.71 -6.89
CA PHE A 72 7.27 10.23 -7.82
C PHE A 72 6.54 11.50 -7.33
N LEU A 73 6.66 11.87 -6.05
CA LEU A 73 5.92 12.98 -5.45
C LEU A 73 6.79 14.12 -4.89
N VAL A 74 8.09 13.88 -4.66
CA VAL A 74 9.09 14.92 -4.37
C VAL A 74 9.58 15.51 -5.69
#